data_AF-A0A7R9VFJ5-F1
#
_entry.id   AF-A0A7R9VFJ5-F1
#
_cell.length_a   1.000
_cell.length_b   1.000
_cell.length_c   1.000
_cell.angle_alpha   90.00
_cell.angle_beta   90.00
_cell.angle_gamma   90.00
#
_symmetry.space_group_name_H-M   'P 1'
#
loop_
_entity.id
_entity.type
_entity.pdbx_description
1 polymer ?
#
loop_
_entity_poly.entity_id
_entity_poly.type
_entity_poly.pdbx_seq_one_letter_code
_entity_poly.pdbx_strand_id
1 'polypeptide(L)'
;YSAIKTAIVEAAEHSLISTTAEALKDEESPQHKALEWLVDEDKQIFDFDNIKCLVQRFALAMFYFATGGNESWNVQHNFLTNHISECNWGWDGFYRKYGASCGEDNQTVRGLDLYHYGLTGTIPDELGLLVGLEELHLGYNNLNGTTPLVLARLSKLEVLD
;
A
#
# COMPACT_ATOMS: atom_id res chain seq x y z
N TYR A 1 16.93 9.19 0.38
CA TYR A 1 16.19 9.77 -0.76
C TYR A 1 16.52 9.09 -2.09
N SER A 2 17.70 9.29 -2.69
CA SER A 2 18.01 8.79 -4.06
C SER A 2 17.85 7.27 -4.24
N ALA A 3 18.45 6.45 -3.37
CA ALA A 3 18.35 4.99 -3.47
C ALA A 3 16.92 4.45 -3.30
N ILE A 4 16.13 5.03 -2.40
CA ILE A 4 14.72 4.68 -2.17
C ILE A 4 13.90 4.96 -3.43
N LYS A 5 14.08 6.14 -4.02
CA LYS A 5 13.41 6.52 -5.26
C LYS A 5 13.75 5.55 -6.39
N THR A 6 15.02 5.21 -6.56
CA THR A 6 15.46 4.24 -7.58
C THR A 6 14.81 2.88 -7.37
N ALA A 7 14.83 2.35 -6.14
CA ALA A 7 14.22 1.06 -5.81
C ALA A 7 12.72 1.01 -6.13
N ILE A 8 11.98 2.09 -5.84
CA ILE A 8 10.54 2.19 -6.15
C ILE A 8 10.30 2.18 -7.67
N VAL A 9 11.06 2.97 -8.42
CA VAL A 9 10.92 3.05 -9.88
C VAL A 9 11.24 1.69 -10.53
N GLU A 10 12.34 1.04 -10.13
CA GLU A 10 12.72 -0.29 -10.63
C GLU A 10 11.64 -1.34 -10.32
N ALA A 11 11.05 -1.31 -9.12
CA ALA A 11 9.96 -2.21 -8.75
C ALA A 11 8.68 -1.96 -9.56
N ALA A 12 8.34 -0.69 -9.82
CA ALA A 12 7.21 -0.31 -10.64
C ALA A 12 7.38 -0.74 -12.10
N GLU A 13 8.56 -0.54 -12.69
CA GLU A 13 8.90 -0.98 -14.05
C GLU A 13 8.78 -2.51 -14.18
N HIS A 14 9.37 -3.27 -13.25
CA HIS A 14 9.27 -4.73 -13.24
C HIS A 14 7.80 -5.21 -13.14
N SER A 15 6.99 -4.46 -12.41
CA SER A 15 5.57 -4.78 -12.17
C SER A 15 4.64 -4.15 -13.21
N LEU A 16 5.15 -3.46 -14.23
CA LEU A 16 4.39 -2.69 -15.24
C LEU A 16 3.32 -1.77 -14.62
N ILE A 17 3.70 -1.08 -13.56
CA ILE A 17 2.85 -0.13 -12.82
C ILE A 17 3.17 1.28 -13.32
N SER A 18 2.18 2.17 -13.26
CA SER A 18 2.26 3.53 -13.82
C SER A 18 3.16 4.51 -13.03
N THR A 19 3.68 4.14 -11.86
CA THR A 19 4.61 4.98 -11.08
C THR A 19 5.86 5.31 -11.88
N THR A 20 6.11 6.60 -12.13
CA THR A 20 7.28 7.11 -12.87
C THR A 20 8.15 8.01 -12.01
N ALA A 21 9.39 8.25 -12.46
CA ALA A 21 10.28 9.21 -11.81
C ALA A 21 9.70 10.63 -11.80
N GLU A 22 8.86 10.96 -12.77
CA GLU A 22 8.10 12.20 -12.93
C GLU A 22 6.95 12.29 -11.92
N ALA A 23 6.14 11.23 -11.78
CA ALA A 23 5.08 11.19 -10.77
C ALA A 23 5.65 11.42 -9.37
N LEU A 24 6.80 10.81 -9.05
CA LEU A 24 7.48 11.01 -7.75
C LEU A 24 8.02 12.44 -7.54
N LYS A 25 8.02 13.32 -8.55
CA LYS A 25 8.40 14.74 -8.42
C LYS A 25 7.20 15.68 -8.27
N ASP A 26 6.00 15.21 -8.59
CA ASP A 26 4.78 16.01 -8.49
C ASP A 26 4.28 16.01 -7.05
N GLU A 27 4.49 17.12 -6.33
CA GLU A 27 4.16 17.29 -4.91
C GLU A 27 2.68 17.01 -4.60
N GLU A 28 1.79 17.17 -5.60
CA GLU A 28 0.36 16.89 -5.41
C GLU A 28 -0.02 15.44 -5.64
N SER A 29 0.86 14.67 -6.27
CA SER A 29 0.59 13.26 -6.58
C SER A 29 0.59 12.38 -5.32
N PRO A 30 -0.29 11.36 -5.27
CA PRO A 30 -0.22 10.33 -4.23
C PRO A 30 1.14 9.62 -4.16
N GLN A 31 1.81 9.44 -5.30
CA GLN A 31 3.15 8.84 -5.39
C GLN A 31 4.19 9.66 -4.64
N HIS A 32 4.19 10.98 -4.81
CA HIS A 32 5.09 11.87 -4.08
C HIS A 32 4.78 11.87 -2.58
N LYS A 33 3.51 12.00 -2.20
CA LYS A 33 3.09 12.01 -0.78
C LYS A 33 3.48 10.71 -0.07
N ALA A 34 3.34 9.57 -0.73
CA ALA A 34 3.80 8.27 -0.22
C ALA A 34 5.32 8.19 -0.08
N LEU A 35 6.07 8.67 -1.08
CA LEU A 35 7.53 8.71 -1.04
C LEU A 35 8.03 9.65 0.07
N GLU A 36 7.42 10.82 0.21
CA GLU A 36 7.76 11.80 1.25
C GLU A 36 7.51 11.20 2.63
N TRP A 37 6.31 10.64 2.89
CA TRP A 37 6.02 9.96 4.16
C TRP A 37 7.05 8.86 4.47
N LEU A 38 7.35 8.01 3.49
CA LEU A 38 8.32 6.92 3.64
C LEU A 38 9.73 7.44 3.96
N VAL A 39 10.15 8.50 3.29
CA VAL A 39 11.47 9.10 3.50
C VAL A 39 11.53 9.81 4.83
N ASP A 40 10.49 10.57 5.19
CA ASP A 40 10.56 11.60 6.23
C ASP A 40 10.00 11.19 7.58
N GLU A 41 8.91 10.44 7.59
CA GLU A 41 8.20 10.00 8.79
C GLU A 41 8.52 8.54 9.14
N ASP A 42 8.70 7.70 8.13
CA ASP A 42 8.81 6.25 8.32
C ASP A 42 10.25 5.75 8.62
N LYS A 43 11.07 6.64 9.17
CA LYS A 43 12.52 6.49 9.38
C LYS A 43 12.94 5.49 10.46
N GLN A 44 12.04 4.69 11.03
CA GLN A 44 12.37 3.86 12.20
C GLN A 44 12.43 2.35 11.93
N ILE A 45 11.99 1.88 10.75
CA ILE A 45 12.09 0.46 10.36
C ILE A 45 13.16 0.33 9.26
N PHE A 46 14.37 0.80 9.57
CA PHE A 46 15.51 0.76 8.65
C PHE A 46 16.29 -0.55 8.78
N ASP A 47 15.66 -1.65 8.38
CA ASP A 47 16.44 -2.72 7.76
C ASP A 47 16.33 -2.55 6.24
N PHE A 48 17.10 -1.59 5.71
CA PHE A 48 17.17 -1.29 4.28
C PHE A 48 17.62 -2.48 3.43
N ASP A 49 18.08 -3.56 4.07
CA ASP A 49 18.44 -4.81 3.39
C ASP A 49 17.20 -5.52 2.83
N ASN A 50 15.98 -5.15 3.24
CA ASN A 50 14.75 -5.72 2.70
C ASN A 50 13.96 -4.73 1.81
N ILE A 51 14.42 -4.59 0.56
CA ILE A 51 13.75 -3.82 -0.50
C ILE A 51 12.26 -4.18 -0.67
N LYS A 52 11.85 -5.41 -0.32
CA LYS A 52 10.44 -5.84 -0.40
C LYS A 52 9.57 -5.10 0.61
N CYS A 53 10.04 -4.94 1.84
CA CYS A 53 9.33 -4.19 2.88
C CYS A 53 9.18 -2.71 2.47
N LEU A 54 10.24 -2.12 1.94
CA LEU A 54 10.23 -0.75 1.43
C LEU A 54 9.17 -0.54 0.33
N VAL A 55 9.14 -1.42 -0.66
CA VAL A 55 8.19 -1.35 -1.77
C VAL A 55 6.75 -1.63 -1.31
N GLN A 56 6.57 -2.55 -0.37
CA GLN A 56 5.27 -2.88 0.21
C GLN A 56 4.68 -1.70 0.99
N ARG A 57 5.46 -1.04 1.85
CA ARG A 57 5.00 0.15 2.58
C ARG A 57 4.76 1.32 1.66
N PHE A 58 5.59 1.51 0.63
CA PHE A 58 5.31 2.48 -0.42
C PHE A 58 3.94 2.21 -1.07
N ALA A 59 3.68 0.99 -1.52
CA ALA A 59 2.42 0.63 -2.18
C ALA A 59 1.19 0.93 -1.29
N LEU A 60 1.25 0.56 -0.01
CA LEU A 60 0.17 0.80 0.95
C LEU A 60 0.00 2.29 1.27
N ALA A 61 1.10 3.06 1.40
CA ALA A 61 1.03 4.50 1.59
C ALA A 61 0.49 5.22 0.36
N MET A 62 0.89 4.79 -0.84
CA MET A 62 0.38 5.29 -2.11
C MET A 62 -1.12 5.05 -2.22
N PHE A 63 -1.56 3.83 -1.87
CA PHE A 63 -2.98 3.50 -1.79
C PHE A 63 -3.73 4.44 -0.84
N TYR A 64 -3.23 4.61 0.39
CA TYR A 64 -3.81 5.53 1.37
C TYR A 64 -4.01 6.93 0.79
N PHE A 65 -2.98 7.53 0.18
CA PHE A 65 -3.08 8.89 -0.37
C PHE A 65 -3.96 8.96 -1.62
N ALA A 66 -4.00 7.90 -2.43
CA ALA A 66 -4.81 7.84 -3.65
C ALA A 66 -6.31 7.66 -3.35
N THR A 67 -6.67 7.01 -2.25
CA THR A 67 -8.07 6.61 -1.98
C THR A 67 -8.79 7.45 -0.92
N GLY A 68 -8.23 8.62 -0.57
CA GLY A 68 -8.85 9.54 0.39
C GLY A 68 -8.54 9.22 1.85
N GLY A 69 -7.41 8.57 2.13
CA GLY A 69 -6.88 8.39 3.47
C GLY A 69 -6.76 9.73 4.20
N ASN A 70 -7.08 9.71 5.50
CA ASN A 70 -7.14 10.91 6.33
C ASN A 70 -6.79 10.60 7.79
N GLU A 71 -6.77 11.62 8.65
CA GLU A 71 -6.42 11.48 10.06
C GLU A 71 -7.28 10.44 10.81
N SER A 72 -8.56 10.28 10.43
CA SER A 72 -9.42 9.26 11.03
C SER A 72 -8.90 7.86 10.79
N TRP A 73 -8.32 7.58 9.62
CA TRP A 73 -7.70 6.28 9.35
C TRP A 73 -6.46 6.06 10.21
N ASN A 74 -5.65 7.10 10.40
CA ASN A 74 -4.43 6.99 11.19
C ASN A 74 -4.77 6.68 12.65
N VAL A 75 -5.77 7.38 13.21
CA VAL A 75 -6.18 7.23 14.61
C VAL A 75 -6.98 5.95 14.86
N GLN A 76 -7.91 5.59 13.98
CA GLN A 76 -8.81 4.46 14.20
C GLN A 76 -8.23 3.13 13.72
N HIS A 77 -7.38 3.18 12.70
CA HIS A 77 -6.91 2.01 11.97
C HIS A 77 -5.38 1.94 11.92
N ASN A 78 -4.65 2.78 12.65
CA ASN A 78 -3.18 2.74 12.69
C ASN A 78 -2.48 2.83 11.31
N PHE A 79 -3.18 3.30 10.26
CA PHE A 79 -2.56 3.48 8.95
C PHE A 79 -1.44 4.52 9.02
N LEU A 80 -0.39 4.31 8.22
CA LEU A 80 0.81 5.16 8.19
C LEU A 80 1.52 5.30 9.56
N THR A 81 1.25 4.41 10.52
CA THR A 81 1.96 4.39 11.79
C THR A 81 3.35 3.82 11.58
N ASN A 82 4.37 4.64 11.81
CA ASN A 82 5.77 4.38 11.46
C ASN A 82 6.53 3.43 12.41
N HIS A 83 6.05 3.24 13.63
CA HIS A 83 6.70 2.44 14.67
C HIS A 83 6.07 1.04 14.83
N ILE A 84 5.16 0.67 13.93
CA ILE A 84 4.58 -0.67 13.86
C ILE A 84 4.74 -1.22 12.44
N SER A 85 4.81 -2.54 12.33
CA SER A 85 4.74 -3.19 11.02
C SER A 85 3.38 -2.96 10.38
N GLU A 86 3.40 -2.77 9.06
CA GLU A 86 2.24 -2.73 8.18
C GLU A 86 1.35 -3.97 8.30
N CYS A 87 1.87 -5.10 8.79
CA CYS A 87 1.09 -6.29 9.13
C CYS A 87 0.01 -6.06 10.21
N ASN A 88 0.10 -4.92 10.91
CA ASN A 88 -0.83 -4.46 11.94
C ASN A 88 -1.58 -3.18 11.55
N TRP A 89 -1.40 -2.67 10.32
CA TRP A 89 -2.21 -1.56 9.83
C TRP A 89 -3.65 -2.05 9.61
N GLY A 90 -4.60 -1.32 10.18
CA GLY A 90 -6.03 -1.62 10.25
C GLY A 90 -6.46 -2.50 11.42
N TRP A 91 -5.51 -3.07 12.18
CA TRP A 91 -5.82 -3.85 13.37
C TRP A 91 -6.20 -2.94 14.54
N ASP A 92 -7.44 -3.04 15.01
CA ASP A 92 -7.98 -2.27 16.15
C ASP A 92 -8.03 -3.07 17.47
N GLY A 93 -7.65 -4.36 17.46
CA GLY A 93 -7.69 -5.23 18.63
C GLY A 93 -8.91 -6.13 18.76
N PHE A 94 -9.90 -6.04 17.85
CA PHE A 94 -11.15 -6.80 17.94
C PHE A 94 -11.22 -8.03 16.99
N TYR A 95 -12.28 -8.83 17.15
CA TYR A 95 -12.48 -10.16 16.53
C TYR A 95 -12.52 -10.20 14.99
N ARG A 96 -12.53 -9.07 14.30
CA ARG A 96 -12.44 -9.01 12.83
C ARG A 96 -11.17 -8.26 12.45
N LYS A 97 -10.27 -8.95 11.75
CA LYS A 97 -9.08 -8.33 11.19
C LYS A 97 -9.44 -7.60 9.91
N TYR A 98 -9.87 -6.34 10.04
CA TYR A 98 -9.80 -5.42 8.92
C TYR A 98 -8.36 -4.87 8.80
N GLY A 99 -8.00 -4.38 7.62
CA GLY A 99 -6.68 -3.88 7.29
C GLY A 99 -5.77 -4.88 6.59
N ALA A 100 -4.48 -4.66 6.75
CA ALA A 100 -3.44 -5.51 6.22
C ALA A 100 -3.22 -6.75 7.11
N SER A 101 -3.07 -7.89 6.47
CA SER A 101 -2.67 -9.14 7.11
C SER A 101 -1.45 -9.73 6.42
N CYS A 102 -0.52 -10.25 7.22
CA CYS A 102 0.69 -10.88 6.71
C CYS A 102 0.64 -12.39 6.84
N GLY A 103 1.44 -13.06 6.03
CA GLY A 103 1.64 -14.50 6.11
C GLY A 103 2.41 -14.95 7.34
N GLU A 104 2.74 -16.25 7.38
CA GLU A 104 3.49 -16.88 8.48
C GLU A 104 4.85 -16.24 8.76
N ASP A 105 5.44 -15.56 7.76
CA ASP A 105 6.70 -14.83 7.90
C ASP A 105 6.58 -13.52 8.69
N ASN A 106 5.35 -13.07 8.95
CA ASN A 106 5.03 -11.78 9.57
C ASN A 106 5.72 -10.58 8.90
N GLN A 107 5.98 -10.69 7.59
CA GLN A 107 6.66 -9.67 6.80
C GLN A 107 5.95 -9.39 5.47
N THR A 108 5.40 -10.43 4.84
CA THR A 108 4.76 -10.30 3.53
C THR A 108 3.26 -10.09 3.72
N VAL A 109 2.73 -8.96 3.24
CA VAL A 109 1.28 -8.71 3.18
C VAL A 109 0.65 -9.68 2.19
N ARG A 110 -0.36 -10.40 2.69
CA ARG A 110 -1.13 -11.42 1.96
C ARG A 110 -2.61 -11.07 1.89
N GLY A 111 -3.16 -10.38 2.87
CA GLY A 111 -4.53 -9.89 2.80
C GLY A 111 -4.60 -8.38 2.98
N LEU A 112 -5.50 -7.74 2.25
CA LEU A 112 -5.87 -6.35 2.48
C LEU A 112 -7.40 -6.26 2.50
N ASP A 113 -7.96 -6.18 3.70
CA ASP A 113 -9.41 -6.03 3.91
C ASP A 113 -9.75 -4.60 4.30
N LEU A 114 -10.21 -3.81 3.33
CA LEU A 114 -10.64 -2.43 3.52
C LEU A 114 -12.13 -2.26 3.19
N TYR A 115 -12.90 -3.30 3.49
CA TYR A 115 -14.34 -3.29 3.33
C TYR A 115 -14.97 -2.13 4.11
N HIS A 116 -15.75 -1.28 3.44
CA HIS A 116 -16.45 -0.15 4.06
C HIS A 116 -15.55 0.87 4.77
N TYR A 117 -14.34 1.10 4.25
CA TYR A 117 -13.41 2.14 4.72
C TYR A 117 -13.74 3.55 4.18
N GLY A 118 -14.83 3.68 3.40
CA GLY A 118 -15.23 4.94 2.77
C GLY A 118 -14.26 5.39 1.68
N LEU A 119 -13.54 4.44 1.06
CA LEU A 119 -12.55 4.73 0.02
C LEU A 119 -13.21 5.48 -1.15
N THR A 120 -12.47 6.41 -1.75
CA THR A 120 -12.92 7.19 -2.93
C THR A 120 -11.85 7.15 -4.02
N GLY A 121 -12.16 7.67 -5.22
CA GLY A 121 -11.21 7.68 -6.34
C GLY A 121 -11.14 6.32 -7.06
N THR A 122 -9.99 6.01 -7.64
CA THR A 122 -9.76 4.76 -8.38
C THR A 122 -8.85 3.82 -7.62
N ILE A 123 -8.94 2.52 -7.90
CA ILE A 123 -7.95 1.55 -7.40
C ILE A 123 -6.61 1.82 -8.10
N PRO A 124 -5.52 2.12 -7.37
CA PRO A 124 -4.22 2.42 -7.98
C PRO A 124 -3.52 1.15 -8.47
N ASP A 125 -2.74 1.28 -9.54
CA ASP A 125 -1.94 0.19 -10.10
C ASP A 125 -0.86 -0.30 -9.10
N GLU A 126 -0.44 0.56 -8.18
CA GLU A 126 0.58 0.29 -7.16
C GLU A 126 0.22 -0.88 -6.24
N LEU A 127 -1.05 -1.29 -6.16
CA LEU A 127 -1.40 -2.57 -5.51
C LEU A 127 -0.72 -3.77 -6.17
N GLY A 128 -0.34 -3.68 -7.45
CA GLY A 128 0.46 -4.68 -8.15
C GLY A 128 1.88 -4.87 -7.57
N LEU A 129 2.37 -3.95 -6.73
CA LEU A 129 3.63 -4.09 -6.01
C LEU A 129 3.53 -5.09 -4.85
N LEU A 130 2.31 -5.39 -4.38
CA LEU A 130 2.05 -6.37 -3.33
C LEU A 130 2.07 -7.78 -3.93
N VAL A 131 3.24 -8.23 -4.40
CA VAL A 131 3.42 -9.54 -5.08
C VAL A 131 3.09 -10.76 -4.20
N GLY A 132 2.94 -10.54 -2.89
CA GLY A 132 2.50 -11.53 -1.92
C GLY A 132 0.99 -11.61 -1.72
N LEU A 133 0.20 -10.69 -2.28
CA LEU A 133 -1.22 -10.54 -2.01
C LEU A 133 -2.03 -11.76 -2.52
N GLU A 134 -2.84 -12.30 -1.62
CA GLU A 134 -3.73 -13.45 -1.77
C GLU A 134 -5.19 -13.02 -1.70
N GLU A 135 -5.52 -12.04 -0.85
CA GLU A 135 -6.88 -11.56 -0.64
C GLU A 135 -6.94 -10.03 -0.71
N LEU A 136 -7.88 -9.50 -1.50
CA LEU A 136 -8.16 -8.08 -1.60
C LEU A 136 -9.67 -7.83 -1.49
N HIS A 137 -10.09 -7.19 -0.41
CA HIS A 137 -11.48 -6.82 -0.17
C HIS A 137 -11.64 -5.30 -0.15
N LEU A 138 -12.26 -4.76 -1.20
CA LEU A 138 -12.55 -3.33 -1.37
C LEU A 138 -14.05 -3.05 -1.47
N GLY A 139 -14.89 -4.05 -1.20
CA GLY A 139 -16.34 -3.95 -1.19
C GLY A 139 -16.89 -2.82 -0.29
N TYR A 140 -18.09 -2.34 -0.64
CA TYR A 140 -18.82 -1.31 0.10
C TYR A 140 -18.05 0.00 0.28
N ASN A 141 -17.28 0.38 -0.73
CA ASN A 141 -16.61 1.67 -0.82
C ASN A 141 -17.19 2.54 -1.96
N ASN A 142 -16.74 3.79 -2.04
CA ASN A 142 -17.10 4.75 -3.09
C ASN A 142 -16.02 4.85 -4.18
N LEU A 143 -15.34 3.73 -4.44
CA LEU A 143 -14.37 3.62 -5.52
C LEU A 143 -15.08 3.68 -6.88
N ASN A 144 -14.40 4.23 -7.87
CA ASN A 144 -14.85 4.36 -9.23
C ASN A 144 -13.75 3.94 -10.23
N GLY A 145 -14.03 4.09 -11.52
CA GLY A 145 -13.10 3.68 -12.58
C GLY A 145 -13.14 2.17 -12.82
N THR A 146 -12.06 1.65 -13.39
CA THR A 146 -11.91 0.24 -13.75
C THR A 146 -10.90 -0.44 -12.85
N THR A 147 -11.13 -1.71 -12.54
CA THR A 147 -10.15 -2.56 -11.86
C THR A 147 -8.84 -2.63 -12.66
N PRO A 148 -7.69 -2.26 -12.07
CA PRO A 148 -6.40 -2.32 -12.74
C PRO A 148 -6.05 -3.71 -13.26
N LEU A 149 -5.60 -3.78 -14.52
CA LEU A 149 -5.17 -5.04 -15.15
C LEU A 149 -3.93 -5.64 -14.45
N VAL A 150 -3.14 -4.82 -13.74
CA VAL A 150 -1.98 -5.29 -12.98
C VAL A 150 -2.36 -6.25 -11.85
N LEU A 151 -3.59 -6.15 -11.30
CA LEU A 151 -4.07 -7.09 -10.28
C LEU A 151 -4.19 -8.51 -10.85
N ALA A 152 -4.53 -8.65 -12.14
CA ALA A 152 -4.58 -9.96 -12.80
C ALA A 152 -3.19 -10.62 -12.95
N ARG A 153 -2.11 -9.88 -12.69
CA ARG A 153 -0.72 -10.40 -12.72
C ARG A 153 -0.22 -10.82 -11.33
N LEU A 154 -0.98 -10.55 -10.27
CA LEU A 154 -0.70 -11.06 -8.94
C LEU A 154 -1.02 -12.55 -8.90
N SER A 155 0.00 -13.38 -9.16
CA SER A 155 -0.18 -14.83 -9.33
C SER A 155 -0.69 -15.57 -8.08
N LYS A 156 -0.68 -14.90 -6.93
CA LYS A 156 -1.16 -15.43 -5.65
C LYS A 156 -2.56 -14.93 -5.30
N LEU A 157 -3.10 -13.94 -6.02
CA LEU A 157 -4.40 -13.36 -5.71
C LEU A 157 -5.50 -14.38 -5.98
N GLU A 158 -6.15 -14.85 -4.92
CA GLU A 158 -7.23 -15.83 -4.95
C GLU A 158 -8.59 -15.18 -4.76
N VAL A 159 -8.64 -14.08 -3.99
CA VAL A 159 -9.87 -13.36 -3.67
C VAL A 159 -9.75 -11.88 -4.06
N LEU A 160 -10.71 -11.42 -4.85
CA LEU A 160 -10.89 -10.02 -5.24
C LEU A 160 -12.39 -9.68 -5.12
N ASP A 161 -12.73 -8.86 -4.13
CA ASP A 161 -14.10 -8.37 -3.85
C ASP A 161 -14.22 -6.85 -4.03
#